data_AF-A0A9X4KRC2-F1
#
_entry.id   AF-A0A9X4KRC2-F1
#
_cell.length_a   1.000
_cell.length_b   1.000
_cell.length_c   1.000
_cell.angle_alpha   90.00
_cell.angle_beta   90.00
_cell.angle_gamma   90.00
#
_symmetry.space_group_name_H-M   'P 1'
#
loop_
_entity.id
_entity.type
_entity.pdbx_description
1 polymer ?
#
loop_
_entity_poly.entity_id
_entity_poly.type
_entity_poly.pdbx_seq_one_letter_code
_entity_poly.pdbx_strand_id
1 'polypeptide(L)'
;MLRQFFATLPHDFDEAAKIDGANLWHIFWRISMPLCRPGLTVVAIGVFMSTWNDFMGPLIYLSKEKSFTLALGLYALSPGEAGGATIGSITTAQLMAACSLAVVPVILVFFFAQKKLISGTVVSTGIKG
;
A
#
# COMPACT_ATOMS: atom_id res chain seq x y z
N MET A 1 5.67 -2.45 -11.69
CA MET A 1 6.68 -1.96 -10.74
C MET A 1 7.56 -3.09 -10.17
N LEU A 2 6.99 -4.14 -9.57
CA LEU A 2 7.82 -5.22 -8.97
C LEU A 2 8.78 -5.91 -9.96
N ARG A 3 8.35 -6.15 -11.21
CA ARG A 3 9.19 -6.73 -12.27
C ARG A 3 10.48 -5.93 -12.52
N GLN A 4 10.39 -4.59 -12.52
CA GLN A 4 11.56 -3.73 -12.73
C GLN A 4 12.55 -3.83 -11.57
N PHE A 5 12.05 -3.94 -10.33
CA PHE A 5 12.90 -4.14 -9.17
C PHE A 5 13.64 -5.48 -9.23
N PHE A 6 12.94 -6.56 -9.60
CA PHE A 6 13.58 -7.86 -9.83
C PHE A 6 14.66 -7.81 -10.92
N ALA A 7 14.45 -7.04 -11.99
CA ALA A 7 15.44 -6.88 -13.06
C ALA A 7 16.68 -6.07 -12.65
N THR A 8 16.63 -5.34 -11.53
CA THR A 8 17.80 -4.62 -10.98
C THR A 8 18.65 -5.47 -10.03
N LEU A 9 18.21 -6.68 -9.68
CA LEU A 9 18.98 -7.57 -8.82
C LEU A 9 20.14 -8.22 -9.60
N PRO A 10 21.35 -8.34 -9.01
CA PRO A 10 22.45 -9.05 -9.64
C PRO A 10 22.10 -10.52 -9.84
N HIS A 11 22.25 -11.04 -11.06
CA HIS A 11 22.02 -12.45 -11.37
C HIS A 11 23.08 -13.39 -10.75
N ASP A 12 24.21 -12.85 -10.31
CA ASP A 12 25.34 -13.60 -9.72
C ASP A 12 24.93 -14.45 -8.53
N PHE A 13 23.97 -13.98 -7.71
CA PHE A 13 23.46 -14.74 -6.56
C PHE A 13 22.66 -15.98 -6.98
N ASP A 14 21.92 -15.90 -8.08
CA ASP A 14 21.14 -17.01 -8.61
C ASP A 14 22.05 -18.05 -9.29
N GLU A 15 23.12 -17.60 -9.98
CA GLU A 15 24.11 -18.50 -10.58
C GLU A 15 24.96 -19.22 -9.53
N ALA A 16 25.42 -18.52 -8.49
CA ALA A 16 26.15 -19.13 -7.39
C ALA A 16 25.30 -20.20 -6.66
N ALA A 17 24.03 -19.90 -6.39
CA ALA A 17 23.14 -20.86 -5.74
C ALA A 17 22.82 -22.09 -6.61
N LYS A 18 22.80 -21.94 -7.95
CA LYS A 18 22.70 -23.08 -8.87
C LYS A 18 23.97 -23.93 -8.87
N ILE A 19 25.15 -23.32 -8.80
CA ILE A 19 26.43 -24.03 -8.68
C ILE A 19 26.48 -24.83 -7.37
N ASP A 20 25.92 -24.29 -6.28
CA ASP A 20 25.78 -24.98 -4.98
C ASP A 20 24.68 -26.06 -4.96
N GLY A 21 24.01 -26.32 -6.10
CA GLY A 21 22.98 -27.35 -6.22
C GLY A 21 21.62 -26.99 -5.61
N ALA A 22 21.37 -25.71 -5.31
CA ALA A 22 20.09 -25.27 -4.78
C ALA A 22 18.97 -25.39 -5.82
N ASN A 23 17.83 -25.94 -5.41
CA ASN A 23 16.63 -25.99 -6.26
C ASN A 23 16.06 -24.57 -6.47
N LEU A 24 15.41 -24.33 -7.62
CA LEU A 24 14.85 -23.04 -8.02
C LEU A 24 13.89 -22.44 -6.97
N TRP A 25 13.07 -23.28 -6.34
CA TRP A 25 12.19 -22.87 -5.24
C TRP A 25 12.94 -22.35 -4.02
N HIS A 26 14.11 -22.92 -3.75
CA HIS A 26 14.99 -22.50 -2.67
C HIS A 26 15.60 -21.13 -2.97
N ILE A 27 16.10 -20.96 -4.19
CA ILE A 27 16.69 -19.69 -4.66
C ILE A 27 15.65 -18.57 -4.56
N PHE A 28 14.45 -18.81 -5.10
CA PHE A 28 13.38 -17.82 -5.07
C PHE A 28 13.00 -17.37 -3.65
N TRP A 29 12.69 -18.30 -2.76
CA TRP A 29 12.18 -17.95 -1.43
C TRP A 29 13.26 -17.47 -0.46
N ARG A 30 14.47 -17.99 -0.57
CA ARG A 30 15.54 -17.78 0.42
C ARG A 30 16.55 -16.72 0.00
N ILE A 31 16.65 -16.42 -1.30
CA ILE A 31 17.61 -15.46 -1.86
C ILE A 31 16.86 -14.30 -2.52
N SER A 32 16.09 -14.56 -3.58
CA SER A 32 15.49 -13.49 -4.38
C SER A 32 14.39 -12.71 -3.62
N MET A 33 13.51 -13.41 -2.88
CA MET A 33 12.44 -12.79 -2.09
C MET A 33 12.92 -11.83 -0.98
N PRO A 34 13.89 -12.20 -0.11
CA PRO A 34 14.41 -11.27 0.90
C PRO A 34 15.13 -10.07 0.29
N LEU A 35 15.81 -10.23 -0.84
CA LEU A 35 16.42 -9.12 -1.60
C LEU A 35 15.36 -8.16 -2.16
N CYS A 36 14.17 -8.67 -2.50
CA CYS A 36 13.04 -7.87 -2.96
C CYS A 36 12.22 -7.17 -1.86
N ARG A 37 12.48 -7.45 -0.57
CA ARG A 37 11.76 -6.81 0.56
C ARG A 37 11.67 -5.28 0.49
N PRO A 38 12.74 -4.51 0.19
CA PRO A 38 12.63 -3.06 0.07
C PRO A 38 11.68 -2.65 -1.07
N GLY A 39 11.79 -3.27 -2.25
CA GLY A 39 10.88 -3.01 -3.38
C GLY A 39 9.42 -3.38 -3.06
N LEU A 40 9.19 -4.52 -2.39
CA LEU A 40 7.88 -4.94 -1.91
C LEU A 40 7.27 -3.95 -0.92
N THR A 41 8.09 -3.35 -0.05
CA THR A 41 7.62 -2.36 0.94
C THR A 41 7.09 -1.11 0.24
N VAL A 42 7.81 -0.59 -0.76
CA VAL A 42 7.37 0.56 -1.57
C VAL A 42 6.03 0.26 -2.26
N VAL A 43 5.94 -0.91 -2.90
CA VAL A 43 4.71 -1.32 -3.59
C VAL A 43 3.56 -1.47 -2.60
N ALA A 44 3.77 -2.08 -1.44
CA ALA A 44 2.74 -2.25 -0.43
C ALA A 44 2.20 -0.90 0.07
N ILE A 45 3.07 0.07 0.34
CA ILE A 45 2.66 1.42 0.76
C ILE A 45 1.89 2.13 -0.36
N GLY A 46 2.38 2.05 -1.59
CA GLY A 46 1.71 2.66 -2.74
C GLY A 46 0.33 2.08 -3.00
N VAL A 47 0.19 0.75 -2.91
CA VAL A 47 -1.11 0.06 -3.02
C VAL A 47 -2.02 0.46 -1.87
N PHE A 48 -1.53 0.48 -0.62
CA PHE A 48 -2.31 0.94 0.53
C PHE A 48 -2.85 2.35 0.31
N MET A 49 -2.00 3.31 -0.08
CA MET A 49 -2.44 4.68 -0.34
C MET A 49 -3.44 4.77 -1.48
N SER A 50 -3.23 4.02 -2.56
CA SER A 50 -4.14 3.98 -3.70
C SER A 50 -5.51 3.44 -3.32
N THR A 51 -5.56 2.32 -2.59
CA THR A 51 -6.83 1.68 -2.20
C THR A 51 -7.52 2.45 -1.08
N TRP A 52 -6.79 3.05 -0.14
CA TRP A 52 -7.36 3.84 0.95
C TRP A 52 -8.05 5.11 0.46
N ASN A 53 -7.50 5.75 -0.57
CA ASN A 53 -8.08 6.96 -1.18
C ASN A 53 -9.03 6.65 -2.35
N ASP A 54 -9.26 5.37 -2.70
CA ASP A 54 -10.13 5.04 -3.81
C ASP A 54 -11.60 5.33 -3.45
N PHE A 55 -12.16 6.32 -4.14
CA PHE A 55 -13.55 6.73 -4.01
C PHE A 55 -14.38 6.28 -5.22
N MET A 56 -13.86 6.45 -6.44
CA MET A 56 -14.60 6.20 -7.67
C MET A 56 -14.93 4.73 -7.88
N GLY A 57 -13.99 3.82 -7.59
CA GLY A 57 -14.27 2.39 -7.69
C GLY A 57 -15.43 1.98 -6.80
N PRO A 58 -15.34 2.20 -5.48
CA PRO A 58 -16.42 1.93 -4.53
C PRO A 58 -17.75 2.58 -4.92
N LEU A 59 -17.75 3.84 -5.34
CA LEU A 59 -18.97 4.57 -5.71
C LEU A 59 -19.72 3.89 -6.88
N ILE A 60 -19.00 3.36 -7.86
CA ILE A 60 -19.60 2.72 -9.05
C ILE A 60 -20.04 1.29 -8.74
N TYR A 61 -19.24 0.53 -7.98
CA TYR A 61 -19.44 -0.91 -7.79
C TYR A 61 -20.24 -1.30 -6.55
N LEU A 62 -20.31 -0.44 -5.52
CA LEU A 62 -20.97 -0.76 -4.26
C LEU A 62 -22.35 -0.13 -4.17
N SER A 63 -23.37 -0.97 -4.03
CA SER A 63 -24.76 -0.52 -3.85
C SER A 63 -25.29 -0.70 -2.42
N LYS A 64 -24.55 -1.41 -1.54
CA LYS A 64 -24.96 -1.68 -0.16
C LYS A 64 -24.14 -0.86 0.83
N GLU A 65 -24.84 -0.11 1.69
CA GLU A 65 -24.23 0.77 2.70
C GLU A 65 -23.25 0.05 3.63
N LYS A 66 -23.54 -1.20 4.01
CA LYS A 66 -22.67 -2.01 4.89
C LYS A 66 -21.30 -2.35 4.29
N SER A 67 -21.14 -2.15 2.98
CA SER A 67 -19.90 -2.44 2.27
C SER A 67 -19.13 -1.17 1.89
N PHE A 68 -19.64 0.01 2.24
CA PHE A 68 -19.00 1.27 1.86
C PHE A 68 -17.59 1.38 2.45
N THR A 69 -16.66 1.80 1.58
CA THR A 69 -15.33 2.20 2.01
C THR A 69 -15.41 3.47 2.86
N LEU A 70 -14.38 3.77 3.63
CA LEU A 70 -14.37 4.95 4.51
C LEU A 70 -14.66 6.25 3.72
N ALA A 71 -14.06 6.39 2.52
CA ALA A 71 -14.30 7.55 1.65
C ALA A 71 -15.76 7.64 1.18
N LEU A 72 -16.36 6.51 0.75
CA LEU A 72 -17.75 6.48 0.30
C LEU A 72 -18.75 6.65 1.45
N GLY A 73 -18.44 6.08 2.61
CA GLY A 73 -19.21 6.24 3.83
C GLY A 73 -19.23 7.69 4.30
N LEU A 74 -18.08 8.36 4.35
CA LEU A 74 -18.01 9.79 4.68
C LEU A 74 -18.83 10.65 3.71
N TYR A 75 -18.80 10.33 2.41
CA TYR A 75 -19.63 11.01 1.41
C TYR A 75 -21.13 10.79 1.64
N ALA A 76 -21.56 9.56 1.95
CA ALA A 76 -22.95 9.25 2.26
C ALA A 76 -23.46 9.96 3.54
N LEU A 77 -22.56 10.29 4.47
CA LEU A 77 -22.87 11.02 5.70
C LEU A 77 -22.91 12.55 5.50
N SER A 78 -22.57 13.06 4.30
CA SER A 78 -22.55 14.49 4.01
C SER A 78 -23.98 15.05 3.88
N PRO A 79 -24.36 16.07 4.66
CA PRO A 79 -25.71 16.64 4.61
C PRO A 79 -25.94 17.36 3.28
N GLY A 80 -26.90 16.87 2.49
CA GLY A 80 -27.40 17.52 1.27
C GLY A 80 -26.75 17.09 -0.04
N GLU A 81 -25.66 16.30 -0.01
CA GLU A 81 -24.94 15.88 -1.22
C GLU A 81 -25.08 14.37 -1.54
N ALA A 82 -25.45 13.55 -0.55
CA ALA A 82 -25.69 12.13 -0.75
C ALA A 82 -27.05 11.89 -1.42
N GLY A 83 -27.04 11.54 -2.71
CA GLY A 83 -28.22 11.22 -3.53
C GLY A 83 -29.06 10.04 -3.03
N GLY A 84 -29.77 10.22 -1.91
CA GLY A 84 -30.83 9.33 -1.41
C GLY A 84 -30.50 8.53 -0.14
N ALA A 85 -29.27 8.56 0.37
CA ALA A 85 -28.86 7.79 1.55
C ALA A 85 -28.35 8.70 2.68
N THR A 86 -29.23 9.55 3.22
CA THR A 86 -28.93 10.32 4.44
C THR A 86 -28.97 9.37 5.65
N ILE A 87 -27.83 8.78 5.97
CA ILE A 87 -27.65 7.97 7.20
C ILE A 87 -27.49 8.94 8.39
N GLY A 88 -28.61 9.54 8.82
CA GLY A 88 -28.69 10.40 10.00
C GLY A 88 -28.29 11.86 9.80
N SER A 89 -28.88 12.74 10.60
CA SER A 89 -28.57 14.17 10.64
C SER A 89 -27.26 14.40 11.41
N ILE A 90 -26.14 14.22 10.72
CA ILE A 90 -24.81 14.47 11.28
C ILE A 90 -24.49 15.95 11.07
N THR A 91 -23.99 16.60 12.10
CA THR A 91 -23.57 18.01 11.99
C THR A 91 -22.29 18.10 11.15
N THR A 92 -22.10 19.22 10.44
CA THR A 92 -20.87 19.49 9.67
C THR A 92 -19.62 19.32 10.53
N ALA A 93 -19.69 19.66 11.82
CA ALA A 93 -18.60 19.46 12.78
C ALA A 93 -18.20 17.99 12.96
N GLN A 94 -19.18 17.09 13.04
CA GLN A 94 -18.93 15.64 13.17
C GLN A 94 -18.38 15.04 11.87
N LEU A 95 -18.83 15.51 10.70
CA LEU A 95 -18.27 15.09 9.42
C LEU A 95 -16.79 15.49 9.30
N MET A 96 -16.45 16.73 9.66
CA MET A 96 -15.06 17.20 9.64
C MET A 96 -14.18 16.43 10.64
N ALA A 97 -14.71 16.07 11.81
CA ALA A 97 -14.01 15.22 12.77
C ALA A 97 -13.79 13.79 12.25
N ALA A 98 -14.73 13.23 11.49
CA ALA A 98 -14.58 11.91 10.88
C ALA A 98 -13.54 11.95 9.73
N CYS A 99 -13.53 13.01 8.92
CA CYS A 99 -12.52 13.24 7.90
C CYS A 99 -11.11 13.37 8.49
N SER A 100 -10.94 14.08 9.62
CA SER A 100 -9.64 14.19 10.26
C SER A 100 -9.14 12.85 10.82
N LEU A 101 -10.05 12.04 11.38
CA LEU A 101 -9.73 10.67 11.83
C LEU A 101 -9.33 9.76 10.66
N ALA A 102 -9.93 9.94 9.47
CA ALA A 102 -9.60 9.17 8.27
C ALA A 102 -8.16 9.42 7.74
N VAL A 103 -7.54 10.54 8.12
CA VAL A 103 -6.15 10.87 7.78
C VAL A 103 -5.15 10.18 8.71
N VAL A 104 -5.54 9.84 9.94
CA VAL A 104 -4.65 9.25 10.96
C VAL A 104 -3.94 7.97 10.48
N PRO A 105 -4.63 6.99 9.85
CA PRO A 105 -3.97 5.77 9.38
C PRO A 105 -2.90 6.05 8.30
N VAL A 106 -3.15 7.05 7.44
CA VAL A 106 -2.21 7.45 6.39
C VAL A 106 -0.95 8.04 7.02
N ILE A 107 -1.10 8.87 8.05
CA ILE A 107 0.04 9.41 8.82
C ILE A 107 0.84 8.28 9.47
N LEU A 108 0.17 7.32 10.11
CA LEU A 108 0.85 6.18 10.74
C LEU A 108 1.65 5.37 9.70
N VAL A 109 1.04 5.04 8.56
CA VAL A 109 1.73 4.32 7.49
C VAL A 109 2.94 5.11 6.99
N PHE A 110 2.81 6.44 6.84
CA PHE A 110 3.93 7.29 6.43
C PHE A 110 5.09 7.27 7.44
N PHE A 111 4.81 7.36 8.74
CA PHE A 111 5.84 7.26 9.78
C PHE A 111 6.60 5.92 9.75
N PHE A 112 5.89 4.80 9.56
CA PHE A 112 6.54 3.50 9.42
C PHE A 112 7.29 3.34 8.09
N ALA A 113 6.72 3.90 7.02
CA ALA A 113 7.29 3.87 5.68
C ALA A 113 8.63 4.60 5.60
N GLN A 114 8.74 5.81 6.15
CA GLN A 114 9.96 6.62 6.08
C GLN A 114 11.18 5.85 6.57
N LYS A 115 11.08 5.15 7.71
CA LYS A 115 12.20 4.35 8.24
C LYS A 115 12.60 3.21 7.30
N LYS A 116 11.62 2.52 6.69
CA LYS A 116 11.86 1.39 5.76
C LYS A 116 12.39 1.84 4.40
N LEU A 117 11.89 2.97 3.88
CA LEU A 117 12.34 3.55 2.62
C LEU A 117 13.79 4.01 2.70
N ILE A 118 14.18 4.64 3.81
CA ILE A 118 15.57 5.08 4.05
C ILE A 118 16.50 3.88 4.18
N SER A 119 16.13 2.81 4.90
CA SER A 119 16.98 1.62 5.01
C SER A 119 17.11 0.81 3.70
N GLY A 120 16.11 0.87 2.82
CA GLY A 120 16.10 0.13 1.55
C GLY A 120 17.01 0.72 0.48
N THR A 121 17.16 2.04 0.43
CA THR A 121 18.05 2.71 -0.53
C THR A 121 19.53 2.48 -0.19
N VAL A 122 19.91 2.43 1.10
CA VAL A 122 21.31 2.26 1.53
C VAL A 122 21.90 0.92 1.12
N VAL A 123 21.10 -0.15 1.13
CA VAL A 123 21.53 -1.50 0.71
C VAL A 123 21.77 -1.56 -0.81
N SER A 124 20.95 -0.87 -1.60
CA SER A 124 21.14 -0.74 -3.06
C SER A 124 22.36 0.10 -3.43
N THR A 125 22.76 1.07 -2.60
CA THR A 125 23.94 1.91 -2.85
C THR A 125 25.22 1.31 -2.28
N GLY A 126 25.16 0.50 -1.22
CA GLY A 126 26.33 -0.12 -0.59
C GLY A 126 26.96 -1.26 -1.38
N ILE A 127 26.28 -1.81 -2.40
CA ILE A 127 26.81 -2.86 -3.29
C ILE A 127 27.53 -2.25 -4.52
N LYS A 128 27.48 -0.91 -4.67
CA LYS A 128 28.17 -0.17 -5.75
C LYS A 128 29.49 0.48 -5.32
N GLY A 129 30.04 0.12 -4.16
CA GLY A 129 31.33 0.60 -3.65
C GLY A 129 32.20 -0.55 -3.19
#